data_AF-A0A661IV42-F1
#
_entry.id   AF-A0A661IV42-F1
#
_cell.length_a   1.000
_cell.length_b   1.000
_cell.length_c   1.000
_cell.angle_alpha   90.00
_cell.angle_beta   90.00
_cell.angle_gamma   90.00
#
_symmetry.space_group_name_H-M   'P 1'
#
loop_
_entity.id
_entity.type
_entity.pdbx_description
1 polymer ?
#
loop_
_entity_poly.entity_id
_entity_poly.type
_entity_poly.pdbx_seq_one_letter_code
_entity_poly.pdbx_strand_id
1 'polypeptide(L)'
;WETLGTVVGAVTAGFFLLKVLYPMQIVLLLCALHLGVCAFLDRKRAVTYLILFCLCGPSAVLFAPSFERLLLQWRFPGYAILENKNSPYGNLSVLQKQGELSFLFNGKPFVNLPHYDPWIELPMHLPLLMHPNPRKVLLIGSGLGGRIHELLKHPVEEIDYAELDPEIINLFKRHPTSLTSQELDDPRIRLRNTDGRKWLMTSRDRYDVILISLGFPSDLQTNRLYTLEAFQIVKDHLRDGGILSVELEGSSVYLGDELKGMFCTLISTLHGVFTYIKVVPGEMTLVMASKRPLETPPELLKERLKERRIRTHLLTPQMIHYLLSPEREGWFLEEVTHDCPPNRDLRPLLVYRTLSFEGALYDPKLKAILSGFEPFDRRAIWIIAATFLLAILSLLPRRRGVYIAIGVTGFYGMTGELIVIYMFQTAFGYVYLWIGLLLSAFMLGAVLGAFWWKEMRIKRGFAISEGAMALFALLLGLILRSGPPAGFYLLLSGILGGFAGWQFSWAAGIQEGGASRIGGTLYFSDLLGGLIGSMLSGVLLLPLWGIKDCLVLLGIMKGVSFLGLSLRRN
;
A
#
# COMPACT_ATOMS: atom_id res chain seq x y z
N TRP A 1 -8.73 13.59 27.69
CA TRP A 1 -9.65 12.44 27.75
C TRP A 1 -9.88 11.83 26.38
N GLU A 2 -10.30 12.61 25.38
CA GLU A 2 -10.45 12.15 23.98
C GLU A 2 -9.19 11.44 23.46
N THR A 3 -8.02 12.10 23.51
CA THR A 3 -6.76 11.51 23.08
C THR A 3 -6.41 10.21 23.81
N LEU A 4 -6.67 10.14 25.12
CA LEU A 4 -6.43 8.94 25.92
C LEU A 4 -7.33 7.79 25.42
N GLY A 5 -8.60 8.09 25.13
CA GLY A 5 -9.54 7.17 24.51
C GLY A 5 -9.07 6.70 23.13
N THR A 6 -8.55 7.59 22.29
CA THR A 6 -7.99 7.25 20.97
C THR A 6 -6.79 6.30 21.09
N VAL A 7 -5.85 6.58 22.00
CA VAL A 7 -4.68 5.74 22.24
C VAL A 7 -5.10 4.35 22.74
N VAL A 8 -5.95 4.29 23.77
CA VAL A 8 -6.45 3.01 24.31
C VAL A 8 -7.24 2.25 23.25
N GLY A 9 -8.10 2.94 22.49
CA GLY A 9 -8.92 2.35 21.43
C GLY A 9 -8.08 1.78 20.30
N ALA A 10 -7.06 2.51 19.82
CA ALA A 10 -6.20 2.04 18.75
C ALA A 10 -5.34 0.82 19.16
N VAL A 11 -4.79 0.81 20.39
CA VAL A 11 -4.03 -0.34 20.90
C VAL A 11 -4.94 -1.55 21.13
N THR A 12 -6.10 -1.36 21.77
CA THR A 12 -7.02 -2.46 22.07
C THR A 12 -7.65 -3.03 20.80
N ALA A 13 -8.12 -2.18 19.88
CA ALA A 13 -8.71 -2.61 18.62
C ALA A 13 -7.70 -3.33 17.74
N GLY A 14 -6.52 -2.75 17.54
CA GLY A 14 -5.47 -3.30 16.68
C GLY A 14 -4.93 -4.64 17.16
N PHE A 15 -4.53 -4.75 18.42
CA PHE A 15 -3.81 -5.93 18.91
C PHE A 15 -4.70 -7.04 19.45
N PHE A 16 -5.90 -6.71 19.90
CA PHE A 16 -6.79 -7.66 20.58
C PHE A 16 -8.10 -7.87 19.83
N LEU A 17 -8.87 -6.81 19.59
CA LEU A 17 -10.24 -6.97 19.05
C LEU A 17 -10.23 -7.53 17.62
N LEU A 18 -9.46 -6.94 16.70
CA LEU A 18 -9.46 -7.34 15.29
C LEU A 18 -8.91 -8.75 15.02
N LYS A 19 -8.15 -9.32 15.97
CA LYS A 19 -7.60 -10.68 15.86
C LYS A 19 -8.56 -11.76 16.34
N VAL A 20 -9.42 -11.43 17.30
CA VAL A 20 -10.25 -12.40 18.02
C VAL A 20 -11.72 -12.28 17.62
N LEU A 21 -12.17 -11.06 17.29
CA LEU A 21 -13.57 -10.75 17.08
C LEU A 21 -13.84 -10.37 15.63
N TYR A 22 -15.02 -10.76 15.18
CA TYR A 22 -15.57 -10.35 13.90
C TYR A 22 -15.94 -8.85 13.91
N PRO A 23 -15.86 -8.14 12.76
CA PRO A 23 -16.21 -6.72 12.68
C PRO A 23 -17.56 -6.35 13.32
N MET A 24 -18.61 -7.17 13.12
CA MET A 24 -19.92 -6.91 13.71
C MET A 24 -19.93 -7.05 15.24
N GLN A 25 -19.10 -7.93 15.80
CA GLN A 25 -18.94 -8.06 17.25
C GLN A 25 -18.32 -6.79 17.83
N ILE A 26 -17.29 -6.27 17.17
CA ILE A 26 -16.60 -5.04 17.58
C ILE A 26 -17.58 -3.87 17.58
N VAL A 27 -18.37 -3.71 16.51
CA VAL A 27 -19.39 -2.65 16.41
C VAL A 27 -20.41 -2.76 17.55
N LEU A 28 -20.97 -3.95 17.80
CA LEU A 28 -21.96 -4.13 18.87
C LEU A 28 -21.38 -3.91 20.27
N LEU A 29 -20.12 -4.29 20.50
CA LEU A 29 -19.42 -4.00 21.75
C LEU A 29 -19.18 -2.49 21.94
N LEU A 30 -18.82 -1.77 20.88
CA LEU A 30 -18.70 -0.31 20.92
C LEU A 30 -20.05 0.35 21.17
N CYS A 31 -21.13 -0.11 20.53
CA CYS A 31 -22.49 0.34 20.80
C CYS A 31 -22.88 0.10 22.27
N ALA A 32 -22.60 -1.09 22.82
CA ALA A 32 -22.83 -1.37 24.22
C ALA A 32 -22.02 -0.41 25.12
N LEU A 33 -20.73 -0.21 24.85
CA LEU A 33 -19.90 0.72 25.62
C LEU A 33 -20.47 2.15 25.61
N HIS A 34 -20.92 2.65 24.45
CA HIS A 34 -21.59 3.94 24.35
C HIS A 34 -22.91 3.99 25.12
N LEU A 35 -23.73 2.95 25.07
CA LEU A 35 -24.99 2.87 25.83
C LEU A 35 -24.73 2.87 27.35
N GLY A 36 -23.65 2.23 27.81
CA GLY A 36 -23.22 2.30 29.21
C GLY A 36 -22.85 3.72 29.64
N VAL A 37 -22.14 4.46 28.78
CA VAL A 37 -21.84 5.89 29.03
C VAL A 37 -23.12 6.72 29.05
N CYS A 38 -24.06 6.48 28.13
CA CYS A 38 -25.36 7.16 28.12
C CYS A 38 -26.16 6.89 29.40
N ALA A 39 -26.17 5.66 29.91
CA ALA A 39 -26.81 5.30 31.17
C ALA A 39 -26.22 6.05 32.37
N PHE A 40 -24.90 6.28 32.35
CA PHE A 40 -24.22 7.03 33.39
C PHE A 40 -24.54 8.55 33.34
N LEU A 41 -24.60 9.12 32.14
CA LEU A 41 -24.83 10.56 31.94
C LEU A 41 -26.30 10.97 32.07
N ASP A 42 -27.23 10.20 31.51
CA ASP A 42 -28.68 10.47 31.57
C ASP A 42 -29.38 9.49 32.52
N ARG A 43 -29.35 9.85 33.81
CA ARG A 43 -29.97 9.05 34.89
C ARG A 43 -31.48 8.89 34.73
N LYS A 44 -32.17 9.76 33.98
CA LYS A 44 -33.63 9.69 33.80
C LYS A 44 -34.03 8.54 32.86
N ARG A 45 -33.19 8.22 31.89
CA ARG A 45 -33.39 7.12 30.93
C ARG A 45 -32.39 5.97 31.12
N ALA A 46 -31.67 5.96 32.23
CA ALA A 46 -30.64 4.97 32.53
C ALA A 46 -31.14 3.52 32.44
N VAL A 47 -32.37 3.25 32.90
CA VAL A 47 -32.97 1.91 32.78
C VAL A 47 -33.13 1.49 31.32
N THR A 48 -33.60 2.38 30.45
CA THR A 48 -33.71 2.13 29.01
C THR A 48 -32.34 1.85 28.39
N TYR A 49 -31.33 2.66 28.72
CA TYR A 49 -29.97 2.46 28.22
C TYR A 49 -29.32 1.17 28.73
N LEU A 50 -29.57 0.78 29.99
CA LEU A 50 -29.12 -0.49 30.56
C LEU A 50 -29.82 -1.68 29.92
N ILE A 51 -31.12 -1.58 29.61
CA ILE A 51 -31.82 -2.62 28.83
C ILE A 51 -31.18 -2.77 27.45
N LEU A 52 -30.94 -1.66 26.74
CA LEU A 52 -30.28 -1.69 25.43
C LEU A 52 -28.84 -2.23 25.52
N PHE A 53 -28.09 -1.86 26.57
CA PHE A 53 -26.76 -2.40 26.86
C PHE A 53 -26.80 -3.93 27.02
N CYS A 54 -27.74 -4.42 27.83
CA CYS A 54 -27.95 -5.85 28.06
C CYS A 54 -28.49 -6.59 26.83
N LEU A 55 -29.02 -5.90 25.81
CA LEU A 55 -29.39 -6.48 24.53
C LEU A 55 -28.20 -6.50 23.55
N CYS A 56 -27.43 -5.40 23.48
CA CYS A 56 -26.28 -5.27 22.58
C CYS A 56 -25.09 -6.17 22.97
N GLY A 57 -24.79 -6.32 24.26
CA GLY A 57 -23.66 -7.13 24.73
C GLY A 57 -23.79 -8.62 24.36
N PRO A 58 -24.87 -9.31 24.79
CA PRO A 58 -25.11 -10.71 24.44
C PRO A 58 -25.33 -10.91 22.93
N SER A 59 -25.93 -9.95 22.22
CA SER A 59 -26.09 -10.07 20.76
C SER A 59 -24.76 -10.00 20.00
N ALA A 60 -23.76 -9.30 20.52
CA ALA A 60 -22.40 -9.36 19.99
C ALA A 60 -21.83 -10.79 20.03
N VAL A 61 -22.10 -11.56 21.08
CA VAL A 61 -21.57 -12.93 21.21
C VAL A 61 -22.43 -13.93 20.44
N LEU A 62 -23.76 -13.85 20.58
CA LEU A 62 -24.68 -14.87 20.10
C LEU A 62 -25.12 -14.69 18.65
N PHE A 63 -25.33 -13.45 18.20
CA PHE A 63 -25.98 -13.17 16.91
C PHE A 63 -25.04 -12.58 15.86
N ALA A 64 -23.98 -11.88 16.28
CA ALA A 64 -23.09 -11.21 15.33
C ALA A 64 -22.41 -12.14 14.32
N PRO A 65 -21.92 -13.36 14.68
CA PRO A 65 -21.35 -14.27 13.68
C PRO A 65 -22.38 -14.70 12.62
N SER A 66 -23.61 -14.97 13.06
CA SER A 66 -24.72 -15.32 12.16
C SER A 66 -25.13 -14.15 11.26
N PHE A 67 -25.12 -12.93 11.80
CA PHE A 67 -25.42 -11.73 11.04
C PHE A 67 -24.32 -11.40 10.03
N GLU A 68 -23.05 -11.57 10.38
CA GLU A 68 -21.95 -11.41 9.44
C GLU A 68 -22.02 -12.43 8.30
N ARG A 69 -22.34 -13.69 8.61
CA ARG A 69 -22.58 -14.71 7.59
C ARG A 69 -23.75 -14.32 6.67
N LEU A 70 -24.83 -13.75 7.22
CA LEU A 70 -25.96 -13.24 6.42
C LEU A 70 -25.53 -12.10 5.49
N LEU A 71 -24.75 -11.14 5.98
CA LEU A 71 -24.23 -10.03 5.16
C LEU A 71 -23.31 -10.53 4.04
N LEU A 72 -22.47 -11.51 4.33
CA LEU A 72 -21.63 -12.16 3.32
C LEU A 72 -22.47 -12.92 2.29
N GLN A 73 -23.56 -13.59 2.71
CA GLN A 73 -24.49 -14.26 1.79
C GLN A 73 -25.20 -13.26 0.89
N TRP A 74 -25.53 -12.08 1.40
CA TRP A 74 -26.08 -10.99 0.60
C TRP A 74 -25.07 -10.44 -0.41
N ARG A 75 -23.79 -10.34 -0.01
CA ARG A 75 -22.70 -9.92 -0.91
C ARG A 75 -22.42 -10.97 -2.00
N PHE A 76 -22.50 -12.25 -1.67
CA PHE A 76 -22.20 -13.37 -2.57
C PHE A 76 -23.42 -14.30 -2.73
N PRO A 77 -24.48 -13.84 -3.43
CA PRO A 77 -25.70 -14.62 -3.57
C PRO A 77 -25.44 -15.93 -4.31
N GLY A 78 -25.95 -17.03 -3.74
CA GLY A 78 -25.81 -18.37 -4.31
C GLY A 78 -24.47 -19.08 -4.01
N TYR A 79 -23.59 -18.48 -3.22
CA TYR A 79 -22.38 -19.12 -2.71
C TYR A 79 -22.57 -19.58 -1.26
N ALA A 80 -22.07 -20.77 -0.92
CA ALA A 80 -21.88 -21.18 0.45
C ALA A 80 -20.57 -20.59 0.99
N ILE A 81 -20.62 -19.87 2.11
CA ILE A 81 -19.41 -19.32 2.75
C ILE A 81 -18.88 -20.38 3.71
N LEU A 82 -17.74 -20.97 3.36
CA LEU A 82 -17.09 -22.01 4.16
C LEU A 82 -16.24 -21.40 5.26
N GLU A 83 -15.49 -20.34 4.95
CA GLU A 83 -14.61 -19.66 5.91
C GLU A 83 -14.53 -18.16 5.56
N ASN A 84 -14.47 -17.31 6.59
CA ASN A 84 -14.16 -15.89 6.48
C ASN A 84 -13.33 -15.49 7.71
N LYS A 85 -12.11 -15.00 7.50
CA LYS A 85 -11.15 -14.73 8.58
C LYS A 85 -10.24 -13.56 8.26
N ASN A 86 -9.88 -12.77 9.26
CA ASN A 86 -8.88 -11.71 9.12
C ASN A 86 -7.49 -12.22 9.47
N SER A 87 -6.50 -11.88 8.66
CA SER A 87 -5.07 -11.98 8.95
C SER A 87 -4.50 -10.59 9.26
N PRO A 88 -3.25 -10.48 9.75
CA PRO A 88 -2.57 -9.18 9.88
C PRO A 88 -2.36 -8.43 8.55
N TYR A 89 -2.65 -9.06 7.41
CA TYR A 89 -2.43 -8.52 6.06
C TYR A 89 -3.74 -8.19 5.33
N GLY A 90 -4.83 -8.91 5.62
CA GLY A 90 -6.12 -8.67 4.99
C GLY A 90 -7.19 -9.65 5.42
N ASN A 91 -8.32 -9.64 4.72
CA ASN A 91 -9.42 -10.59 4.91
C ASN A 91 -9.31 -11.75 3.91
N LEU A 92 -9.46 -12.98 4.40
CA LEU A 92 -9.46 -14.21 3.63
C LEU A 92 -10.85 -14.84 3.69
N SER A 93 -11.40 -15.19 2.53
CA SER A 93 -12.70 -15.86 2.42
C SER A 93 -12.60 -17.08 1.49
N VAL A 94 -13.32 -18.15 1.85
CA VAL A 94 -13.51 -19.34 1.01
C VAL A 94 -15.00 -19.49 0.73
N LEU A 95 -15.33 -19.40 -0.54
CA LEU A 95 -16.69 -19.56 -1.06
C LEU A 95 -16.78 -20.89 -1.81
N GLN A 96 -17.95 -21.51 -1.80
CA GLN A 96 -18.22 -22.71 -2.56
C GLN A 96 -19.50 -22.57 -3.39
N LYS A 97 -19.43 -23.00 -4.65
CA LYS A 97 -20.60 -23.09 -5.54
C LYS A 97 -20.45 -24.27 -6.48
N GLN A 98 -21.47 -25.13 -6.53
CA GLN A 98 -21.50 -26.30 -7.42
C GLN A 98 -20.25 -27.20 -7.34
N GLY A 99 -19.63 -27.30 -6.15
CA GLY A 99 -18.42 -28.10 -5.94
C GLY A 99 -17.10 -27.36 -6.21
N GLU A 100 -17.14 -26.17 -6.79
CA GLU A 100 -15.95 -25.32 -6.98
C GLU A 100 -15.72 -24.43 -5.76
N LEU A 101 -14.45 -24.28 -5.39
CA LEU A 101 -13.98 -23.44 -4.30
C LEU A 101 -13.36 -22.17 -4.88
N SER A 102 -13.79 -21.02 -4.37
CA SER A 102 -13.20 -19.71 -4.68
C SER A 102 -12.53 -19.15 -3.44
N PHE A 103 -11.24 -18.89 -3.56
CA PHE A 103 -10.42 -18.27 -2.52
C PHE A 103 -10.29 -16.77 -2.81
N LEU A 104 -10.66 -15.95 -1.84
CA LEU A 104 -10.71 -14.50 -1.98
C LEU A 104 -9.79 -13.83 -0.96
N PHE A 105 -9.09 -12.79 -1.39
CA PHE A 105 -8.33 -11.87 -0.54
C PHE A 105 -8.95 -10.48 -0.65
N ASN A 106 -9.35 -9.90 0.48
CA ASN A 106 -10.11 -8.63 0.55
C ASN A 106 -11.35 -8.60 -0.37
N GLY A 107 -11.98 -9.76 -0.56
CA GLY A 107 -13.16 -9.91 -1.41
C GLY A 107 -12.88 -9.93 -2.91
N LYS A 108 -11.61 -9.94 -3.35
CA LYS A 108 -11.22 -10.22 -4.74
C LYS A 108 -10.81 -11.69 -4.87
N PRO A 109 -11.34 -12.46 -5.84
CA PRO A 109 -10.90 -13.83 -6.06
C PRO A 109 -9.46 -13.86 -6.55
N PHE A 110 -8.65 -14.75 -5.99
CA PHE A 110 -7.25 -14.96 -6.44
C PHE A 110 -7.01 -16.38 -6.96
N VAL A 111 -7.78 -17.38 -6.50
CA VAL A 111 -7.70 -18.77 -6.98
C VAL A 111 -9.09 -19.39 -6.99
N ASN A 112 -9.41 -20.14 -8.05
CA ASN A 112 -10.57 -21.03 -8.13
C ASN A 112 -10.09 -22.47 -8.30
N LEU A 113 -10.75 -23.43 -7.63
CA LEU A 113 -10.38 -24.84 -7.63
C LEU A 113 -11.62 -25.75 -7.78
N PRO A 114 -11.48 -26.95 -8.37
CA PRO A 114 -10.22 -27.58 -8.83
C PRO A 114 -9.71 -27.06 -10.17
N HIS A 115 -10.52 -26.31 -10.93
CA HIS A 115 -10.14 -25.74 -12.22
C HIS A 115 -9.52 -24.36 -12.01
N TYR A 116 -8.18 -24.30 -12.08
CA TYR A 116 -7.46 -23.04 -12.12
C TYR A 116 -7.45 -22.45 -13.54
N ASP A 117 -7.18 -21.15 -13.63
CA ASP A 117 -7.14 -20.44 -14.90
C ASP A 117 -5.97 -20.92 -15.78
N PRO A 118 -6.20 -21.49 -16.98
CA PRO A 118 -5.13 -21.93 -17.87
C PRO A 118 -4.18 -20.81 -18.31
N TRP A 119 -4.57 -19.53 -18.19
CA TRP A 119 -3.69 -18.40 -18.49
C TRP A 119 -2.42 -18.36 -17.64
N ILE A 120 -2.38 -19.03 -16.47
CA ILE A 120 -1.18 -19.13 -15.65
C ILE A 120 -0.03 -19.91 -16.32
N GLU A 121 -0.32 -20.70 -17.35
CA GLU A 121 0.71 -21.42 -18.12
C GLU A 121 1.71 -20.47 -18.76
N LEU A 122 1.28 -19.29 -19.21
CA LEU A 122 2.14 -18.29 -19.85
C LEU A 122 3.23 -17.77 -18.89
N PRO A 123 2.89 -17.12 -17.76
CA PRO A 123 3.87 -16.56 -16.83
C PRO A 123 4.77 -17.63 -16.20
N MET A 124 4.32 -18.88 -16.08
CA MET A 124 5.10 -19.96 -15.51
C MET A 124 6.04 -20.62 -16.54
N HIS A 125 5.56 -20.95 -17.74
CA HIS A 125 6.37 -21.70 -18.69
C HIS A 125 7.33 -20.83 -19.49
N LEU A 126 6.91 -19.66 -19.97
CA LEU A 126 7.76 -18.84 -20.86
C LEU A 126 9.14 -18.50 -20.26
N PRO A 127 9.26 -17.94 -19.05
CA PRO A 127 10.57 -17.65 -18.47
C PRO A 127 11.39 -18.93 -18.26
N LEU A 128 10.77 -20.04 -17.86
CA LEU A 128 11.48 -21.30 -17.65
C LEU A 128 11.92 -21.96 -18.97
N LEU A 129 11.17 -21.79 -20.06
CA LEU A 129 11.55 -22.26 -21.41
C LEU A 129 12.67 -21.41 -22.00
N MET A 130 12.72 -20.10 -21.71
CA MET A 130 13.82 -19.22 -22.10
C MET A 130 15.11 -19.50 -21.34
N HIS A 131 15.03 -20.07 -20.14
CA HIS A 131 16.21 -20.55 -19.41
C HIS A 131 16.63 -21.95 -19.89
N PRO A 132 17.92 -22.22 -20.18
CA PRO A 132 18.36 -23.52 -20.68
C PRO A 132 18.12 -24.67 -19.70
N ASN A 133 18.37 -24.44 -18.42
CA ASN A 133 18.21 -25.46 -17.37
C ASN A 133 17.78 -24.83 -16.02
N PRO A 134 16.49 -24.49 -15.82
CA PRO A 134 16.02 -23.82 -14.61
C PRO A 134 15.92 -24.81 -13.44
N ARG A 135 16.90 -24.83 -12.54
CA ARG A 135 16.97 -25.78 -11.41
C ARG A 135 16.42 -25.20 -10.12
N LYS A 136 16.77 -23.95 -9.80
CA LYS A 136 16.32 -23.27 -8.57
C LYS A 136 15.48 -22.04 -8.91
N VAL A 137 14.21 -22.07 -8.50
CA VAL A 137 13.22 -21.03 -8.79
C VAL A 137 12.76 -20.36 -7.50
N LEU A 138 12.64 -19.03 -7.51
CA LEU A 138 11.94 -18.27 -6.48
C LEU A 138 10.60 -17.78 -7.04
N LEU A 139 9.51 -18.13 -6.38
CA LEU A 139 8.18 -17.61 -6.67
C LEU A 139 7.73 -16.68 -5.53
N ILE A 140 7.46 -15.42 -5.86
CA ILE A 140 7.00 -14.40 -4.90
C ILE A 140 5.53 -14.11 -5.16
N GLY A 141 4.69 -14.45 -4.17
CA GLY A 141 3.24 -14.25 -4.20
C GLY A 141 2.48 -15.29 -5.02
N SER A 142 1.21 -15.48 -4.68
CA SER A 142 0.18 -16.23 -5.43
C SER A 142 0.72 -17.49 -6.12
N GLY A 143 1.18 -18.47 -5.35
CA GLY A 143 1.82 -19.69 -5.89
C GLY A 143 0.95 -20.95 -5.88
N LEU A 144 0.25 -21.20 -4.77
CA LEU A 144 -0.62 -22.37 -4.62
C LEU A 144 -1.90 -22.22 -5.46
N GLY A 145 -2.43 -23.35 -5.93
CA GLY A 145 -3.63 -23.41 -6.75
C GLY A 145 -3.37 -23.38 -8.26
N GLY A 146 -2.21 -23.88 -8.72
CA GLY A 146 -1.93 -24.12 -10.12
C GLY A 146 -0.54 -23.66 -10.57
N ARG A 147 -0.02 -22.54 -10.07
CA ARG A 147 1.26 -21.99 -10.58
C ARG A 147 2.43 -22.86 -10.19
N ILE A 148 2.49 -23.28 -8.93
CA ILE A 148 3.47 -24.27 -8.47
C ILE A 148 3.34 -25.56 -9.28
N HIS A 149 2.11 -26.06 -9.50
CA HIS A 149 1.88 -27.22 -10.34
C HIS A 149 2.49 -27.08 -11.75
N GLU A 150 2.35 -25.92 -12.40
CA GLU A 150 2.98 -25.65 -13.70
C GLU A 150 4.51 -25.61 -13.63
N LEU A 151 5.08 -25.03 -12.58
CA LEU A 151 6.54 -25.01 -12.37
C LEU A 151 7.10 -26.42 -12.16
N LEU A 152 6.38 -27.29 -11.45
CA LEU A 152 6.79 -28.67 -11.17
C LEU A 152 6.88 -29.55 -12.43
N LYS A 153 6.30 -29.12 -13.56
CA LYS A 153 6.42 -29.80 -14.87
C LYS A 153 7.81 -29.59 -15.52
N HIS A 154 8.59 -28.63 -15.03
CA HIS A 154 9.96 -28.37 -15.49
C HIS A 154 10.99 -29.18 -14.72
N PRO A 155 12.25 -29.28 -15.19
CA PRO A 155 13.36 -29.94 -14.48
C PRO A 155 13.86 -29.11 -13.28
N VAL A 156 12.94 -28.55 -12.50
CA VAL A 156 13.23 -27.82 -11.26
C VAL A 156 13.63 -28.81 -10.17
N GLU A 157 14.69 -28.48 -9.46
CA GLU A 157 15.20 -29.21 -8.29
C GLU A 157 14.65 -28.60 -7.00
N GLU A 158 14.46 -27.27 -6.96
CA GLU A 158 13.95 -26.54 -5.79
C GLU A 158 13.11 -25.33 -6.20
N ILE A 159 11.94 -25.17 -5.57
CA ILE A 159 11.08 -23.99 -5.64
C ILE A 159 10.98 -23.37 -4.25
N ASP A 160 11.61 -22.22 -4.05
CA ASP A 160 11.32 -21.38 -2.88
C ASP A 160 10.03 -20.60 -3.16
N TYR A 161 8.97 -20.84 -2.37
CA TYR A 161 7.73 -20.09 -2.46
C TYR A 161 7.65 -19.10 -1.30
N ALA A 162 7.83 -17.82 -1.60
CA ALA A 162 7.71 -16.73 -0.65
C ALA A 162 6.26 -16.23 -0.58
N GLU A 163 5.60 -16.54 0.52
CA GLU A 163 4.25 -16.08 0.84
C GLU A 163 4.29 -15.20 2.09
N LEU A 164 3.75 -13.99 1.95
CA LEU A 164 3.74 -13.00 3.03
C LEU A 164 2.75 -13.40 4.12
N ASP A 165 1.57 -13.88 3.71
CA ASP A 165 0.50 -14.25 4.62
C ASP A 165 0.44 -15.77 4.85
N PRO A 166 0.99 -16.28 5.97
CA PRO A 166 0.95 -17.72 6.26
C PRO A 166 -0.48 -18.26 6.41
N GLU A 167 -1.48 -17.39 6.67
CA GLU A 167 -2.87 -17.85 6.72
C GLU A 167 -3.38 -18.29 5.36
N ILE A 168 -2.83 -17.81 4.23
CA ILE A 168 -3.17 -18.31 2.89
C ILE A 168 -2.79 -19.79 2.75
N ILE A 169 -1.57 -20.16 3.18
CA ILE A 169 -1.12 -21.56 3.17
C ILE A 169 -1.99 -22.41 4.10
N ASN A 170 -2.30 -21.89 5.29
CA ASN A 170 -3.17 -22.60 6.23
C ASN A 170 -4.60 -22.77 5.68
N LEU A 171 -5.08 -21.84 4.86
CA LEU A 171 -6.39 -21.91 4.21
C LEU A 171 -6.45 -23.08 3.22
N PHE A 172 -5.42 -23.25 2.37
CA PHE A 172 -5.32 -24.39 1.46
C PHE A 172 -5.19 -25.72 2.21
N LYS A 173 -4.52 -25.75 3.38
CA LYS A 173 -4.47 -26.96 4.23
C LYS A 173 -5.81 -27.31 4.86
N ARG A 174 -6.65 -26.32 5.19
CA ARG A 174 -7.99 -26.53 5.76
C ARG A 174 -9.03 -26.91 4.70
N HIS A 175 -8.88 -26.40 3.48
CA HIS A 175 -9.76 -26.68 2.34
C HIS A 175 -8.95 -27.32 1.19
N PRO A 176 -8.38 -28.52 1.40
CA PRO A 176 -7.48 -29.11 0.43
C PRO A 176 -8.24 -29.60 -0.80
N THR A 177 -7.55 -29.52 -1.94
CA THR A 177 -7.93 -30.15 -3.19
C THR A 177 -6.83 -31.13 -3.61
N SER A 178 -7.10 -32.00 -4.59
CA SER A 178 -6.08 -32.89 -5.14
C SER A 178 -4.85 -32.13 -5.63
N LEU A 179 -5.07 -31.00 -6.32
CA LEU A 179 -4.01 -30.12 -6.83
C LEU A 179 -3.17 -29.52 -5.69
N THR A 180 -3.82 -28.86 -4.74
CA THR A 180 -3.11 -28.14 -3.65
C THR A 180 -2.42 -29.10 -2.69
N SER A 181 -2.97 -30.31 -2.50
CA SER A 181 -2.29 -31.37 -1.73
C SER A 181 -1.01 -31.82 -2.43
N GLN A 182 -1.06 -32.06 -3.76
CA GLN A 182 0.12 -32.40 -4.55
C GLN A 182 1.18 -31.28 -4.50
N GLU A 183 0.77 -30.02 -4.59
CA GLU A 183 1.68 -28.88 -4.47
C GLU A 183 2.28 -28.78 -3.05
N LEU A 184 1.50 -29.00 -1.99
CA LEU A 184 2.03 -28.87 -0.63
C LEU A 184 2.95 -30.03 -0.21
N ASP A 185 2.74 -31.22 -0.79
CA ASP A 185 3.46 -32.44 -0.43
C ASP A 185 4.70 -32.70 -1.32
N ASP A 186 4.91 -31.98 -2.43
CA ASP A 186 6.06 -32.19 -3.31
C ASP A 186 7.38 -31.75 -2.62
N PRO A 187 8.39 -32.64 -2.52
CA PRO A 187 9.61 -32.39 -1.77
C PRO A 187 10.50 -31.28 -2.35
N ARG A 188 10.26 -30.87 -3.60
CA ARG A 188 10.98 -29.77 -4.26
C ARG A 188 10.55 -28.40 -3.74
N ILE A 189 9.44 -28.30 -3.01
CA ILE A 189 8.89 -27.02 -2.58
C ILE A 189 9.37 -26.67 -1.17
N ARG A 190 9.80 -25.42 -1.03
CA ARG A 190 10.24 -24.81 0.22
C ARG A 190 9.34 -23.62 0.52
N LEU A 191 8.40 -23.82 1.43
CA LEU A 191 7.52 -22.75 1.90
C LEU A 191 8.30 -21.74 2.74
N ARG A 192 8.29 -20.47 2.32
CA ARG A 192 8.92 -19.35 3.01
C ARG A 192 7.83 -18.38 3.45
N ASN A 193 7.43 -18.47 4.71
CA ASN A 193 6.43 -17.56 5.32
C ASN A 193 7.05 -16.19 5.62
N THR A 194 7.41 -15.45 4.57
CA THR A 194 8.08 -14.15 4.66
C THR A 194 7.80 -13.32 3.42
N ASP A 195 7.89 -11.99 3.57
CA ASP A 195 7.97 -11.04 2.48
C ASP A 195 9.10 -11.40 1.50
N GLY A 196 8.82 -11.40 0.19
CA GLY A 196 9.79 -11.79 -0.85
C GLY A 196 11.00 -10.86 -0.92
N ARG A 197 10.83 -9.56 -0.70
CA ARG A 197 11.95 -8.62 -0.66
C ARG A 197 12.82 -8.86 0.57
N LYS A 198 12.20 -9.09 1.74
CA LYS A 198 12.90 -9.46 2.98
C LYS A 198 13.66 -10.77 2.85
N TRP A 199 13.07 -11.77 2.19
CA TRP A 199 13.75 -13.02 1.88
C TRP A 199 15.03 -12.78 1.09
N LEU A 200 14.95 -12.02 0.00
CA LEU A 200 16.12 -11.67 -0.81
C LEU A 200 17.14 -10.81 -0.05
N MET A 201 16.73 -9.96 0.90
CA MET A 201 17.68 -9.18 1.71
C MET A 201 18.42 -10.02 2.77
N THR A 202 17.85 -11.15 3.18
CA THR A 202 18.38 -11.95 4.31
C THR A 202 19.00 -13.28 3.87
N SER A 203 18.56 -13.82 2.73
CA SER A 203 19.13 -15.02 2.14
C SER A 203 20.43 -14.73 1.39
N ARG A 204 21.25 -15.76 1.20
CA ARG A 204 22.41 -15.75 0.28
C ARG A 204 22.15 -16.58 -0.98
N ASP A 205 20.94 -17.13 -1.11
CA ASP A 205 20.58 -17.99 -2.23
C ASP A 205 20.68 -17.26 -3.56
N ARG A 206 20.85 -18.05 -4.63
CA ARG A 206 20.87 -17.56 -6.00
C ARG A 206 19.96 -18.41 -6.87
N TYR A 207 19.18 -17.75 -7.71
CA TYR A 207 18.11 -18.37 -8.48
C TYR A 207 18.40 -18.34 -9.98
N ASP A 208 17.96 -19.38 -10.69
CA ASP A 208 17.94 -19.43 -12.15
C ASP A 208 16.76 -18.60 -12.67
N VAL A 209 15.62 -18.65 -11.98
CA VAL A 209 14.44 -17.86 -12.31
C VAL A 209 13.83 -17.26 -11.05
N ILE A 210 13.51 -15.97 -11.08
CA ILE A 210 12.72 -15.28 -10.05
C ILE A 210 11.43 -14.80 -10.70
N LEU A 211 10.29 -15.21 -10.15
CA LEU A 211 8.95 -14.87 -10.63
C LEU A 211 8.28 -13.97 -9.60
N ILE A 212 7.87 -12.76 -10.02
CA ILE A 212 7.06 -11.85 -9.20
C ILE A 212 5.63 -11.92 -9.72
N SER A 213 4.73 -12.53 -8.94
CA SER A 213 3.40 -12.97 -9.37
C SER A 213 2.28 -12.27 -8.59
N LEU A 214 2.41 -10.96 -8.40
CA LEU A 214 1.54 -10.14 -7.54
C LEU A 214 0.56 -9.24 -8.32
N GLY A 215 0.58 -9.28 -9.66
CA GLY A 215 -0.21 -8.37 -10.50
C GLY A 215 0.26 -6.92 -10.40
N PHE A 216 -0.63 -5.96 -10.68
CA PHE A 216 -0.28 -4.55 -10.59
C PHE A 216 -0.05 -4.09 -9.15
N PRO A 217 0.96 -3.22 -8.92
CA PRO A 217 1.21 -2.63 -7.61
C PRO A 217 0.17 -1.56 -7.26
N SER A 218 -1.02 -1.98 -6.86
CA SER A 218 -2.15 -1.11 -6.46
C SER A 218 -1.96 -0.46 -5.08
N ASP A 219 -0.98 -0.93 -4.30
CA ASP A 219 -0.65 -0.41 -2.98
C ASP A 219 0.86 -0.35 -2.72
N LEU A 220 1.24 0.23 -1.59
CA LEU A 220 2.64 0.41 -1.20
C LEU A 220 3.34 -0.89 -0.78
N GLN A 221 2.57 -1.89 -0.33
CA GLN A 221 3.10 -3.18 0.10
C GLN A 221 3.53 -4.02 -1.10
N THR A 222 2.79 -3.97 -2.19
CA THR A 222 3.12 -4.62 -3.46
C THR A 222 4.14 -3.79 -4.25
N ASN A 223 3.95 -2.47 -4.34
CA ASN A 223 4.83 -1.57 -5.11
C ASN A 223 6.31 -1.67 -4.75
N ARG A 224 6.64 -1.88 -3.46
CA ARG A 224 8.03 -2.02 -3.00
C ARG A 224 8.79 -3.20 -3.63
N LEU A 225 8.12 -4.11 -4.36
CA LEU A 225 8.74 -5.18 -5.15
C LEU A 225 9.00 -4.79 -6.62
N TYR A 226 8.44 -3.66 -7.07
CA TYR A 226 8.51 -3.14 -8.43
C TYR A 226 9.33 -1.85 -8.51
N THR A 227 10.19 -1.59 -7.52
CA THR A 227 11.07 -0.41 -7.47
C THR A 227 12.44 -0.73 -8.02
N LEU A 228 13.16 0.30 -8.46
CA LEU A 228 14.55 0.17 -8.89
C LEU A 228 15.41 -0.48 -7.81
N GLU A 229 15.21 -0.09 -6.55
CA GLU A 229 15.94 -0.65 -5.41
C GLU A 229 15.62 -2.15 -5.19
N ALA A 230 14.36 -2.56 -5.38
CA ALA A 230 13.97 -3.97 -5.29
C ALA A 230 14.53 -4.80 -6.46
N PHE A 231 14.47 -4.28 -7.68
CA PHE A 231 15.05 -4.97 -8.84
C PHE A 231 16.57 -5.10 -8.73
N GLN A 232 17.27 -4.15 -8.09
CA GLN A 232 18.70 -4.31 -7.80
C GLN A 232 18.95 -5.49 -6.85
N ILE A 233 18.15 -5.62 -5.78
CA ILE A 233 18.21 -6.77 -4.86
C ILE A 233 17.95 -8.09 -5.61
N VAL A 234 16.95 -8.11 -6.50
CA VAL A 234 16.65 -9.26 -7.36
C VAL A 234 17.82 -9.60 -8.27
N LYS A 235 18.41 -8.59 -8.95
CA LYS A 235 19.58 -8.78 -9.81
C LYS A 235 20.74 -9.41 -9.05
N ASP A 236 20.98 -8.99 -7.82
CA ASP A 236 22.06 -9.55 -6.99
C ASP A 236 21.81 -11.03 -6.64
N HIS A 237 20.55 -11.47 -6.64
CA HIS A 237 20.12 -12.84 -6.36
C HIS A 237 19.92 -13.72 -7.61
N LEU A 238 19.99 -13.15 -8.81
CA LEU A 238 20.01 -13.92 -10.05
C LEU A 238 21.39 -14.50 -10.30
N ARG A 239 21.43 -15.78 -10.71
CA ARG A 239 22.60 -16.39 -11.35
C ARG A 239 22.90 -15.68 -12.66
N ASP A 240 24.07 -15.95 -13.25
CA ASP A 240 24.56 -15.14 -14.37
C ASP A 240 23.68 -15.25 -15.64
N GLY A 241 23.07 -16.41 -15.89
CA GLY A 241 22.04 -16.60 -16.92
C GLY A 241 20.61 -16.48 -16.40
N GLY A 242 20.43 -15.98 -15.18
CA GLY A 242 19.14 -15.99 -14.50
C GLY A 242 18.14 -15.00 -15.09
N ILE A 243 16.85 -15.30 -14.95
CA ILE A 243 15.75 -14.50 -15.51
C ILE A 243 14.86 -14.00 -14.36
N LEU A 244 14.62 -12.69 -14.30
CA LEU A 244 13.47 -12.12 -13.59
C LEU A 244 12.30 -12.11 -14.56
N SER A 245 11.13 -12.58 -14.13
CA SER A 245 9.86 -12.40 -14.85
C SER A 245 8.86 -11.69 -13.95
N VAL A 246 8.23 -10.67 -14.51
CA VAL A 246 7.14 -9.93 -13.89
C VAL A 246 5.93 -10.04 -14.81
N GLU A 247 4.79 -10.46 -14.26
CA GLU A 247 3.52 -10.47 -14.97
C GLU A 247 2.69 -9.25 -14.57
N LEU A 248 2.03 -8.64 -15.54
CA LEU A 248 1.04 -7.58 -15.33
C LEU A 248 -0.13 -7.80 -16.29
N GLU A 249 -1.33 -7.37 -15.94
CA GLU A 249 -2.43 -7.37 -16.91
C GLU A 249 -2.06 -6.42 -18.06
N GLY A 250 -2.51 -6.72 -19.26
CA GLY A 250 -2.18 -5.96 -20.44
C GLY A 250 -3.31 -6.00 -21.45
N SER A 251 -2.98 -5.67 -22.69
CA SER A 251 -3.88 -5.85 -23.81
C SER A 251 -3.11 -6.33 -25.01
N SER A 252 -3.70 -7.28 -25.74
CA SER A 252 -3.18 -7.74 -27.02
C SER A 252 -3.56 -6.83 -28.19
N VAL A 253 -4.49 -5.88 -28.00
CA VAL A 253 -5.12 -5.10 -29.09
C VAL A 253 -5.02 -3.60 -28.90
N TYR A 254 -5.22 -3.09 -27.68
CA TYR A 254 -5.28 -1.66 -27.42
C TYR A 254 -4.63 -1.28 -26.10
N LEU A 255 -3.62 -0.42 -26.17
CA LEU A 255 -2.98 0.18 -25.01
C LEU A 255 -3.52 1.60 -24.82
N GLY A 256 -4.38 1.79 -23.82
CA GLY A 256 -4.77 3.12 -23.38
C GLY A 256 -3.58 3.88 -22.77
N ASP A 257 -3.65 5.20 -22.74
CA ASP A 257 -2.56 6.07 -22.25
C ASP A 257 -2.15 5.73 -20.81
N GLU A 258 -3.09 5.34 -19.96
CA GLU A 258 -2.82 4.92 -18.58
C GLU A 258 -1.97 3.64 -18.52
N LEU A 259 -2.31 2.65 -19.36
CA LEU A 259 -1.61 1.37 -19.46
C LEU A 259 -0.21 1.58 -20.07
N LYS A 260 -0.10 2.44 -21.09
CA LYS A 260 1.19 2.86 -21.66
C LYS A 260 2.09 3.50 -20.60
N GLY A 261 1.58 4.48 -19.85
CA GLY A 261 2.34 5.16 -18.80
C GLY A 261 2.82 4.22 -17.69
N MET A 262 2.02 3.20 -17.36
CA MET A 262 2.38 2.16 -16.39
C MET A 262 3.51 1.26 -16.90
N PHE A 263 3.37 0.68 -18.09
CA PHE A 263 4.44 -0.15 -18.65
C PHE A 263 5.71 0.65 -18.97
N CYS A 264 5.57 1.91 -19.39
CA CYS A 264 6.71 2.82 -19.61
C CYS A 264 7.50 3.02 -18.32
N THR A 265 6.80 3.27 -17.22
CA THR A 265 7.41 3.39 -15.88
C THR A 265 8.08 2.07 -15.46
N LEU A 266 7.42 0.92 -15.63
CA LEU A 266 7.99 -0.39 -15.28
C LEU A 266 9.25 -0.69 -16.09
N ILE A 267 9.20 -0.55 -17.41
CA ILE A 267 10.31 -0.84 -18.33
C ILE A 267 11.47 0.10 -18.06
N SER A 268 11.22 1.40 -17.86
CA SER A 268 12.25 2.37 -17.47
C SER A 268 12.91 2.01 -16.13
N THR A 269 12.12 1.50 -15.17
CA THR A 269 12.63 1.01 -13.88
C THR A 269 13.55 -0.21 -14.05
N LEU A 270 13.15 -1.17 -14.88
CA LEU A 270 13.96 -2.35 -15.19
C LEU A 270 15.23 -1.99 -15.97
N HIS A 271 15.17 -1.08 -16.94
CA HIS A 271 16.34 -0.61 -17.69
C HIS A 271 17.37 0.07 -16.79
N GLY A 272 16.93 0.70 -15.69
CA GLY A 272 17.82 1.24 -14.67
C GLY A 272 18.69 0.17 -13.95
N VAL A 273 18.36 -1.12 -14.09
CA VAL A 273 19.03 -2.23 -13.38
C VAL A 273 19.55 -3.29 -14.34
N PHE A 274 18.79 -3.68 -15.37
CA PHE A 274 19.07 -4.77 -16.29
C PHE A 274 19.41 -4.26 -17.68
N THR A 275 20.33 -4.97 -18.33
CA THR A 275 20.76 -4.65 -19.70
C THR A 275 19.84 -5.27 -20.75
N TYR A 276 19.37 -6.49 -20.50
CA TYR A 276 18.52 -7.23 -21.44
C TYR A 276 17.12 -7.35 -20.88
N ILE A 277 16.16 -6.82 -21.62
CA ILE A 277 14.74 -6.88 -21.31
C ILE A 277 14.03 -7.48 -22.51
N LYS A 278 13.09 -8.38 -22.25
CA LYS A 278 12.20 -8.99 -23.24
C LYS A 278 10.77 -8.74 -22.80
N VAL A 279 9.93 -8.23 -23.72
CA VAL A 279 8.51 -8.07 -23.46
C VAL A 279 7.71 -9.04 -24.31
N VAL A 280 6.75 -9.71 -23.69
CA VAL A 280 5.78 -10.58 -24.37
C VAL A 280 4.39 -10.00 -24.12
N PRO A 281 3.86 -9.18 -25.06
CA PRO A 281 2.57 -8.54 -24.89
C PRO A 281 1.41 -9.53 -25.03
N GLY A 282 0.38 -9.32 -24.23
CA GLY A 282 -0.84 -10.12 -24.22
C GLY A 282 -1.82 -9.61 -23.16
N GLU A 283 -2.93 -10.34 -23.01
CA GLU A 283 -3.89 -10.11 -21.91
C GLU A 283 -3.20 -10.14 -20.54
N MET A 284 -2.20 -11.01 -20.41
CA MET A 284 -1.13 -10.87 -19.41
C MET A 284 0.16 -10.57 -20.15
N THR A 285 0.70 -9.37 -19.93
CA THR A 285 1.98 -8.97 -20.50
C THR A 285 3.09 -9.37 -19.55
N LEU A 286 4.06 -10.12 -20.09
CA LEU A 286 5.24 -10.53 -19.34
C LEU A 286 6.40 -9.61 -19.67
N VAL A 287 7.02 -9.05 -18.64
CA VAL A 287 8.25 -8.29 -18.76
C VAL A 287 9.36 -9.07 -18.08
N MET A 288 10.29 -9.57 -18.87
CA MET A 288 11.41 -10.39 -18.42
C MET A 288 12.70 -9.61 -18.51
N ALA A 289 13.59 -9.82 -17.55
CA ALA A 289 14.87 -9.13 -17.48
C ALA A 289 16.00 -10.07 -17.07
N SER A 290 17.19 -9.88 -17.64
CA SER A 290 18.37 -10.69 -17.34
C SER A 290 19.68 -9.90 -17.46
N LYS A 291 20.75 -10.49 -16.88
CA LYS A 291 22.14 -10.01 -17.01
C LYS A 291 22.74 -10.37 -18.36
N ARG A 292 22.22 -11.41 -19.02
CA ARG A 292 22.65 -11.91 -20.33
C ARG A 292 21.50 -11.84 -21.34
N PRO A 293 21.78 -11.91 -22.65
CA PRO A 293 20.74 -12.02 -23.66
C PRO A 293 19.81 -13.21 -23.37
N LEU A 294 18.49 -12.99 -23.43
CA LEU A 294 17.51 -14.06 -23.26
C LEU A 294 17.44 -14.91 -24.53
N GLU A 295 17.30 -16.22 -24.38
CA GLU A 295 17.11 -17.13 -25.50
C GLU A 295 15.64 -17.18 -25.91
N THR A 296 15.29 -16.37 -26.91
CA THR A 296 13.90 -16.18 -27.36
C THR A 296 13.50 -16.76 -28.72
N PRO A 297 14.32 -17.52 -29.49
CA PRO A 297 13.82 -18.13 -30.74
C PRO A 297 12.60 -19.03 -30.48
N PRO A 298 11.46 -18.82 -31.16
CA PRO A 298 10.26 -19.62 -30.94
C PRO A 298 10.49 -21.11 -31.13
N GLU A 299 11.30 -21.50 -32.11
CA GLU A 299 11.63 -22.91 -32.38
C GLU A 299 12.35 -23.57 -31.21
N LEU A 300 13.30 -22.87 -30.58
CA LEU A 300 14.02 -23.37 -29.41
C LEU A 300 13.07 -23.63 -28.23
N LEU A 301 12.11 -22.73 -27.98
CA LEU A 301 11.15 -22.91 -26.90
C LEU A 301 10.18 -24.07 -27.19
N LYS A 302 9.77 -24.25 -28.45
CA LYS A 302 8.95 -25.40 -28.88
C LYS A 302 9.72 -26.72 -28.69
N GLU A 303 11.01 -26.75 -29.02
CA GLU A 303 11.87 -27.91 -28.80
C GLU A 303 11.97 -28.23 -27.32
N ARG A 304 12.23 -27.22 -26.46
CA ARG A 304 12.28 -27.41 -25.00
C ARG A 304 10.96 -27.88 -24.41
N LEU A 305 9.82 -27.38 -24.90
CA LEU A 305 8.50 -27.82 -24.48
C LEU A 305 8.34 -29.34 -24.73
N LYS A 306 8.77 -29.81 -25.90
CA LYS A 306 8.76 -31.24 -26.28
C LYS A 306 9.78 -32.07 -25.50
N GLU A 307 11.03 -31.61 -25.42
CA GLU A 307 12.13 -32.29 -24.74
C GLU A 307 11.82 -32.53 -23.26
N ARG A 308 11.28 -31.50 -22.59
CA ARG A 308 10.89 -31.55 -21.18
C ARG A 308 9.54 -32.25 -20.96
N ARG A 309 8.85 -32.66 -22.04
CA ARG A 309 7.55 -33.35 -22.02
C ARG A 309 6.47 -32.61 -21.23
N ILE A 310 6.47 -31.28 -21.33
CA ILE A 310 5.52 -30.42 -20.60
C ILE A 310 4.15 -30.53 -21.27
N ARG A 311 3.13 -30.86 -20.48
CA ARG A 311 1.73 -30.90 -20.93
C ARG A 311 1.03 -29.60 -20.57
N THR A 312 0.47 -28.95 -21.58
CA THR A 312 -0.21 -27.66 -21.50
C THR A 312 -1.62 -27.76 -22.07
N HIS A 313 -2.52 -26.93 -21.57
CA HIS A 313 -3.90 -26.76 -22.04
C HIS A 313 -4.04 -25.55 -22.97
N LEU A 314 -3.34 -24.46 -22.66
CA LEU A 314 -3.42 -23.20 -23.40
C LEU A 314 -2.17 -22.97 -24.24
N LEU A 315 -0.98 -23.15 -23.67
CA LEU A 315 0.28 -22.83 -24.32
C LEU A 315 0.66 -23.87 -25.39
N THR A 316 0.22 -23.62 -26.62
CA THR A 316 0.56 -24.46 -27.79
C THR A 316 1.85 -23.99 -28.49
N PRO A 317 2.51 -24.84 -29.29
CA PRO A 317 3.64 -24.43 -30.12
C PRO A 317 3.32 -23.22 -31.03
N GLN A 318 2.12 -23.16 -31.59
CA GLN A 318 1.66 -22.05 -32.43
C GLN A 318 1.50 -20.77 -31.61
N MET A 319 0.98 -20.89 -30.38
CA MET A 319 0.88 -19.76 -29.47
C MET A 319 2.24 -19.22 -29.06
N ILE A 320 3.25 -20.08 -28.82
CA ILE A 320 4.64 -19.63 -28.55
C ILE A 320 5.17 -18.79 -29.72
N HIS A 321 4.94 -19.23 -30.96
CA HIS A 321 5.35 -18.47 -32.15
C HIS A 321 4.63 -17.12 -32.25
N TYR A 322 3.33 -17.10 -31.97
CA TYR A 322 2.54 -15.86 -31.97
C TYR A 322 2.93 -14.89 -30.85
N LEU A 323 3.21 -15.39 -29.64
CA LEU A 323 3.59 -14.58 -28.49
C LEU A 323 4.98 -13.96 -28.64
N LEU A 324 5.90 -14.67 -29.30
CA LEU A 324 7.29 -14.23 -29.46
C LEU A 324 7.57 -13.57 -30.82
N SER A 325 6.53 -13.19 -31.56
CA SER A 325 6.72 -12.55 -32.86
C SER A 325 7.36 -11.15 -32.69
N PRO A 326 8.43 -10.83 -33.44
CA PRO A 326 9.14 -9.55 -33.30
C PRO A 326 8.24 -8.33 -33.54
N GLU A 327 7.24 -8.45 -34.41
CA GLU A 327 6.33 -7.36 -34.76
C GLU A 327 5.47 -6.93 -33.57
N ARG A 328 5.07 -7.88 -32.72
CA ARG A 328 4.21 -7.59 -31.56
C ARG A 328 4.99 -6.92 -30.45
N GLU A 329 6.20 -7.41 -30.19
CA GLU A 329 7.10 -6.74 -29.26
C GLU A 329 7.49 -5.35 -29.77
N GLY A 330 7.80 -5.22 -31.07
CA GLY A 330 8.12 -3.95 -31.72
C GLY A 330 6.98 -2.93 -31.57
N TRP A 331 5.76 -3.30 -31.95
CA TRP A 331 4.57 -2.47 -31.74
C TRP A 331 4.40 -2.04 -30.28
N PHE A 332 4.51 -2.99 -29.34
CA PHE A 332 4.34 -2.70 -27.92
C PHE A 332 5.39 -1.72 -27.42
N LEU A 333 6.66 -1.94 -27.78
CA LEU A 333 7.75 -1.06 -27.36
C LEU A 333 7.64 0.32 -28.01
N GLU A 334 7.23 0.44 -29.28
CA GLU A 334 6.97 1.74 -29.91
C GLU A 334 5.87 2.53 -29.19
N GLU A 335 4.81 1.84 -28.76
CA GLU A 335 3.67 2.44 -28.07
C GLU A 335 3.93 2.76 -26.58
N VAL A 336 5.03 2.27 -25.99
CA VAL A 336 5.29 2.34 -24.55
C VAL A 336 6.66 2.92 -24.18
N THR A 337 7.67 2.80 -25.02
CA THR A 337 9.04 3.28 -24.70
C THR A 337 9.20 4.76 -25.04
N HIS A 338 9.05 5.59 -24.02
CA HIS A 338 9.32 7.02 -24.06
C HIS A 338 10.02 7.42 -22.76
N ASP A 339 10.49 8.66 -22.66
CA ASP A 339 11.19 9.11 -21.45
C ASP A 339 10.22 9.17 -20.25
N CYS A 340 10.20 8.09 -19.46
CA CYS A 340 9.40 7.96 -18.25
C CYS A 340 10.28 7.86 -17.01
N PRO A 341 9.93 8.56 -15.92
CA PRO A 341 10.67 8.45 -14.66
C PRO A 341 10.54 7.03 -14.06
N PRO A 342 11.61 6.46 -13.50
CA PRO A 342 11.57 5.13 -12.89
C PRO A 342 10.82 5.15 -11.55
N ASN A 343 10.23 4.01 -11.22
CA ASN A 343 9.61 3.73 -9.93
C ASN A 343 10.67 3.51 -8.86
N ARG A 344 10.50 4.15 -7.69
CA ARG A 344 11.46 4.09 -6.58
C ARG A 344 10.76 3.93 -5.25
N ASP A 345 11.48 3.44 -4.25
CA ASP A 345 10.96 3.35 -2.88
C ASP A 345 10.43 4.70 -2.36
N LEU A 346 11.13 5.80 -2.66
CA LEU A 346 10.76 7.15 -2.22
C LEU A 346 9.84 7.89 -3.20
N ARG A 347 9.50 7.28 -4.34
CA ARG A 347 8.62 7.82 -5.37
C ARG A 347 7.89 6.66 -6.07
N PRO A 348 6.80 6.14 -5.49
CA PRO A 348 6.10 4.94 -5.92
C PRO A 348 5.15 5.25 -7.08
N LEU A 349 5.69 5.76 -8.17
CA LEU A 349 4.91 6.24 -9.29
C LEU A 349 3.98 5.16 -9.87
N LEU A 350 4.37 3.89 -9.81
CA LEU A 350 3.51 2.80 -10.28
C LEU A 350 2.19 2.69 -9.52
N VAL A 351 2.14 3.03 -8.22
CA VAL A 351 0.87 3.05 -7.46
C VAL A 351 -0.09 4.05 -8.06
N TYR A 352 0.40 5.25 -8.38
CA TYR A 352 -0.41 6.25 -9.05
C TYR A 352 -0.86 5.79 -10.43
N ARG A 353 0.04 5.22 -11.24
CA ARG A 353 -0.29 4.71 -12.58
C ARG A 353 -1.34 3.60 -12.53
N THR A 354 -1.24 2.71 -11.55
CA THR A 354 -2.24 1.66 -11.31
C THR A 354 -3.58 2.26 -10.88
N LEU A 355 -3.59 3.23 -9.97
CA LEU A 355 -4.82 3.94 -9.58
C LEU A 355 -5.48 4.66 -10.77
N SER A 356 -4.69 5.31 -11.63
CA SER A 356 -5.20 5.93 -12.87
C SER A 356 -5.80 4.91 -13.82
N PHE A 357 -5.13 3.77 -14.01
CA PHE A 357 -5.62 2.68 -14.86
C PHE A 357 -6.92 2.07 -14.32
N GLU A 358 -6.95 1.66 -13.04
CA GLU A 358 -8.15 1.11 -12.41
C GLU A 358 -9.29 2.14 -12.43
N GLY A 359 -9.01 3.40 -12.10
CA GLY A 359 -9.99 4.48 -12.18
C GLY A 359 -10.60 4.64 -13.58
N ALA A 360 -9.77 4.50 -14.62
CA ALA A 360 -10.22 4.56 -16.01
C ALA A 360 -11.07 3.36 -16.44
N LEU A 361 -10.85 2.17 -15.86
CA LEU A 361 -11.68 0.99 -16.12
C LEU A 361 -13.10 1.12 -15.56
N TYR A 362 -13.26 1.80 -14.42
CA TYR A 362 -14.55 1.84 -13.71
C TYR A 362 -15.36 3.13 -13.91
N ASP A 363 -14.73 4.30 -14.06
CA ASP A 363 -15.45 5.59 -14.19
C ASP A 363 -14.69 6.61 -15.08
N PRO A 364 -15.29 7.06 -16.20
CA PRO A 364 -14.72 8.11 -17.06
C PRO A 364 -14.42 9.44 -16.33
N LYS A 365 -15.16 9.78 -15.26
CA LYS A 365 -14.89 10.98 -14.48
C LYS A 365 -13.65 10.85 -13.63
N LEU A 366 -13.41 9.67 -13.06
CA LEU A 366 -12.18 9.39 -12.30
C LEU A 366 -10.96 9.47 -13.22
N LYS A 367 -11.06 8.93 -14.44
CA LYS A 367 -10.03 9.11 -15.48
C LYS A 367 -9.68 10.59 -15.68
N ALA A 368 -10.67 11.44 -15.91
CA ALA A 368 -10.45 12.87 -16.17
C ALA A 368 -9.82 13.61 -14.98
N ILE A 369 -10.20 13.26 -13.75
CA ILE A 369 -9.61 13.84 -12.53
C ILE A 369 -8.16 13.43 -12.40
N LEU A 370 -7.87 12.13 -12.51
CA LEU A 370 -6.52 11.60 -12.30
C LEU A 370 -5.58 12.06 -13.41
N SER A 371 -5.95 11.90 -14.69
CA SER A 371 -5.10 12.33 -15.82
C SER A 371 -4.81 13.84 -15.80
N GLY A 372 -5.73 14.66 -15.27
CA GLY A 372 -5.50 16.09 -15.07
C GLY A 372 -4.32 16.41 -14.14
N PHE A 373 -3.94 15.51 -13.23
CA PHE A 373 -2.80 15.70 -12.32
C PHE A 373 -1.44 15.24 -12.90
N GLU A 374 -1.43 14.43 -13.96
CA GLU A 374 -0.19 13.93 -14.57
C GLU A 374 0.76 15.02 -15.11
N PRO A 375 0.28 16.14 -15.70
CA PRO A 375 1.15 17.21 -16.19
C PRO A 375 1.80 18.04 -15.07
N PHE A 376 1.38 17.90 -13.81
CA PHE A 376 1.89 18.71 -12.70
C PHE A 376 3.29 18.25 -12.28
N ASP A 377 4.30 18.78 -12.97
CA ASP A 377 5.71 18.66 -12.61
C ASP A 377 6.05 19.42 -11.32
N ARG A 378 7.24 19.18 -10.76
CA ARG A 378 7.82 19.77 -9.54
C ARG A 378 7.69 21.30 -9.44
N ARG A 379 7.55 21.99 -10.58
CA ARG A 379 7.32 23.44 -10.66
C ARG A 379 6.03 23.88 -9.94
N ALA A 380 5.05 22.99 -9.84
CA ALA A 380 3.81 23.24 -9.09
C ALA A 380 4.04 23.50 -7.60
N ILE A 381 5.13 22.99 -7.00
CA ILE A 381 5.51 23.30 -5.60
C ILE A 381 5.64 24.81 -5.40
N TRP A 382 6.28 25.51 -6.34
CA TRP A 382 6.48 26.95 -6.26
C TRP A 382 5.19 27.73 -6.47
N ILE A 383 4.30 27.23 -7.34
CA ILE A 383 2.98 27.83 -7.55
C ILE A 383 2.15 27.73 -6.27
N ILE A 384 2.12 26.55 -5.63
CA ILE A 384 1.43 26.33 -4.34
C ILE A 384 2.05 27.21 -3.25
N ALA A 385 3.37 27.29 -3.18
CA ALA A 385 4.05 28.13 -2.20
C ALA A 385 3.73 29.63 -2.40
N ALA A 386 3.69 30.11 -3.65
CA ALA A 386 3.39 31.49 -3.98
C ALA A 386 1.92 31.85 -3.69
N THR A 387 0.97 30.98 -4.07
CA THR A 387 -0.46 31.19 -3.75
C THR A 387 -0.70 31.16 -2.25
N PHE A 388 -0.02 30.28 -1.53
CA PHE A 388 -0.08 30.21 -0.07
C PHE A 388 0.51 31.45 0.61
N LEU A 389 1.66 31.95 0.14
CA LEU A 389 2.24 33.20 0.61
C LEU A 389 1.28 34.38 0.40
N LEU A 390 0.67 34.48 -0.79
CA LEU A 390 -0.34 35.51 -1.09
C LEU A 390 -1.58 35.38 -0.20
N ALA A 391 -2.04 34.18 0.12
CA ALA A 391 -3.17 33.96 1.03
C ALA A 391 -2.86 34.44 2.46
N ILE A 392 -1.67 34.13 2.99
CA ILE A 392 -1.22 34.64 4.30
C ILE A 392 -1.08 36.17 4.27
N LEU A 393 -0.51 36.73 3.20
CA LEU A 393 -0.27 38.16 3.04
C LEU A 393 -1.53 38.99 2.76
N SER A 394 -2.59 38.41 2.19
CA SER A 394 -3.84 39.12 1.84
C SER A 394 -4.84 39.21 2.99
N LEU A 395 -4.74 38.36 4.02
CA LEU A 395 -5.62 38.44 5.18
C LEU A 395 -5.08 39.45 6.21
N LEU A 396 -5.77 40.59 6.27
CA LEU A 396 -5.31 41.90 6.75
C LEU A 396 -5.04 42.09 8.28
N PRO A 397 -5.26 41.11 9.19
CA PRO A 397 -4.62 41.14 10.52
C PRO A 397 -3.86 39.85 10.91
N ARG A 398 -2.78 39.99 11.70
CA ARG A 398 -1.96 38.89 12.27
C ARG A 398 -2.80 37.80 12.94
N ARG A 399 -3.92 38.17 13.58
CA ARG A 399 -4.85 37.24 14.25
C ARG A 399 -5.59 36.30 13.29
N ARG A 400 -5.92 36.75 12.06
CA ARG A 400 -6.56 35.87 11.07
C ARG A 400 -5.55 34.91 10.43
N GLY A 401 -4.29 35.34 10.29
CA GLY A 401 -3.21 34.50 9.79
C GLY A 401 -2.90 33.28 10.66
N VAL A 402 -3.15 33.34 11.97
CA VAL A 402 -2.95 32.20 12.90
C VAL A 402 -3.87 31.02 12.56
N TYR A 403 -5.12 31.27 12.14
CA TYR A 403 -6.03 30.18 11.76
C TYR A 403 -5.51 29.42 10.51
N ILE A 404 -4.95 30.15 9.54
CA ILE A 404 -4.33 29.53 8.36
C ILE A 404 -3.07 28.77 8.74
N ALA A 405 -2.23 29.35 9.61
CA ALA A 405 -1.03 28.67 10.08
C ALA A 405 -1.38 27.33 10.76
N ILE A 406 -2.44 27.30 11.58
CA ILE A 406 -2.96 26.07 12.18
C ILE A 406 -3.55 25.12 11.14
N GLY A 407 -4.27 25.60 10.13
CA GLY A 407 -4.65 24.74 9.01
C GLY A 407 -3.45 24.10 8.30
N VAL A 408 -2.35 24.84 8.14
CA VAL A 408 -1.10 24.27 7.61
C VAL A 408 -0.40 23.35 8.59
N THR A 409 -0.57 23.55 9.90
CA THR A 409 -0.15 22.57 10.91
C THR A 409 -0.91 21.26 10.76
N GLY A 410 -2.24 21.32 10.57
CA GLY A 410 -3.06 20.14 10.32
C GLY A 410 -2.64 19.41 9.05
N PHE A 411 -2.43 20.15 7.94
CA PHE A 411 -1.88 19.60 6.69
C PHE A 411 -0.51 18.95 6.93
N TYR A 412 0.41 19.66 7.59
CA TYR A 412 1.75 19.17 7.91
C TYR A 412 1.73 17.90 8.76
N GLY A 413 0.90 17.88 9.81
CA GLY A 413 0.77 16.74 10.71
C GLY A 413 0.29 15.50 9.97
N MET A 414 -0.76 15.63 9.16
CA MET A 414 -1.33 14.52 8.40
C MET A 414 -0.41 14.05 7.27
N THR A 415 0.17 14.96 6.49
CA THR A 415 1.12 14.59 5.43
C THR A 415 2.38 13.95 6.03
N GLY A 416 2.91 14.50 7.12
CA GLY A 416 4.07 13.95 7.83
C GLY A 416 3.80 12.56 8.39
N GLU A 417 2.63 12.34 9.01
CA GLU A 417 2.23 11.04 9.55
C GLU A 417 2.06 10.02 8.42
N LEU A 418 1.44 10.39 7.30
CA LEU A 418 1.36 9.54 6.12
C LEU A 418 2.74 9.18 5.57
N ILE A 419 3.71 10.11 5.56
CA ILE A 419 5.10 9.83 5.17
C ILE A 419 5.76 8.82 6.11
N VAL A 420 5.53 8.93 7.43
CA VAL A 420 6.08 7.99 8.41
C VAL A 420 5.47 6.60 8.24
N ILE A 421 4.14 6.49 8.10
CA ILE A 421 3.41 5.25 7.81
C ILE A 421 3.91 4.62 6.51
N TYR A 422 4.02 5.43 5.47
CA TYR A 422 4.54 5.04 4.16
C TYR A 422 5.93 4.43 4.29
N MET A 423 6.87 5.15 4.93
CA MET A 423 8.26 4.70 5.02
C MET A 423 8.40 3.45 5.88
N PHE A 424 7.55 3.30 6.88
CA PHE A 424 7.45 2.07 7.64
C PHE A 424 7.02 0.92 6.73
N GLN A 425 5.95 1.09 5.95
CA GLN A 425 5.44 0.06 5.04
C GLN A 425 6.46 -0.31 3.95
N THR A 426 7.16 0.67 3.38
CA THR A 426 8.22 0.41 2.39
C THR A 426 9.43 -0.32 2.98
N ALA A 427 9.75 -0.09 4.26
CA ALA A 427 10.85 -0.78 4.93
C ALA A 427 10.50 -2.22 5.35
N PHE A 428 9.30 -2.43 5.92
CA PHE A 428 8.94 -3.70 6.56
C PHE A 428 7.96 -4.58 5.76
N GLY A 429 7.22 -4.02 4.80
CA GLY A 429 6.27 -4.77 3.97
C GLY A 429 4.93 -5.05 4.64
N TYR A 430 4.68 -4.50 5.83
CA TYR A 430 3.39 -4.59 6.52
C TYR A 430 3.15 -3.31 7.31
N VAL A 431 1.89 -2.96 7.56
CA VAL A 431 1.58 -1.73 8.31
C VAL A 431 0.27 -1.80 9.10
N TYR A 432 -0.66 -2.69 8.75
CA TYR A 432 -2.03 -2.71 9.29
C TYR A 432 -2.10 -2.61 10.83
N LEU A 433 -1.40 -3.47 11.57
CA LEU A 433 -1.34 -3.43 13.03
C LEU A 433 -0.56 -2.23 13.59
N TRP A 434 0.39 -1.71 12.82
CA TRP A 434 1.25 -0.59 13.20
C TRP A 434 0.60 0.78 13.01
N ILE A 435 -0.37 0.91 12.10
CA ILE A 435 -1.14 2.16 11.92
C ILE A 435 -1.73 2.61 13.27
N GLY A 436 -2.33 1.68 14.03
CA GLY A 436 -2.88 1.99 15.34
C GLY A 436 -1.82 2.53 16.33
N LEU A 437 -0.61 1.96 16.33
CA LEU A 437 0.48 2.42 17.20
C LEU A 437 1.05 3.76 16.74
N LEU A 438 1.24 3.96 15.44
CA LEU A 438 1.77 5.20 14.86
C LEU A 438 0.82 6.36 15.12
N LEU A 439 -0.48 6.17 14.86
CA LEU A 439 -1.52 7.15 15.19
C LEU A 439 -1.61 7.43 16.70
N SER A 440 -1.48 6.38 17.54
CA SER A 440 -1.45 6.55 18.99
C SER A 440 -0.24 7.36 19.45
N ALA A 441 0.93 7.10 18.87
CA ALA A 441 2.16 7.83 19.19
C ALA A 441 2.04 9.29 18.78
N PHE A 442 1.49 9.58 17.60
CA PHE A 442 1.17 10.94 17.16
C PHE A 442 0.24 11.64 18.15
N MET A 443 -0.86 10.99 18.54
CA MET A 443 -1.83 11.52 19.48
C MET A 443 -1.24 11.78 20.87
N LEU A 444 -0.45 10.85 21.39
CA LEU A 444 0.30 11.02 22.65
C LEU A 444 1.28 12.19 22.56
N GLY A 445 2.00 12.29 21.44
CA GLY A 445 2.89 13.40 21.12
C GLY A 445 2.17 14.73 21.19
N ALA A 446 1.01 14.85 20.55
CA ALA A 446 0.20 16.08 20.57
C ALA A 446 -0.21 16.51 21.98
N VAL A 447 -0.58 15.55 22.84
CA VAL A 447 -0.86 15.86 24.26
C VAL A 447 0.38 16.38 24.97
N LEU A 448 1.52 15.70 24.82
CA LEU A 448 2.77 16.12 25.46
C LEU A 448 3.22 17.51 24.97
N GLY A 449 3.14 17.76 23.66
CA GLY A 449 3.46 19.07 23.08
C GLY A 449 2.53 20.19 23.57
N ALA A 450 1.24 19.89 23.76
CA ALA A 450 0.29 20.82 24.33
C ALA A 450 0.57 21.16 25.81
N PHE A 451 1.08 20.21 26.59
CA PHE A 451 1.49 20.46 27.98
C PHE A 451 2.79 21.26 28.06
N TRP A 452 3.79 20.94 27.22
CA TRP A 452 5.11 21.56 27.24
C TRP A 452 5.07 23.07 26.99
N TRP A 453 4.04 23.55 26.31
CA TRP A 453 3.71 24.97 26.16
C TRP A 453 3.72 25.76 27.48
N LYS A 454 3.16 25.20 28.56
CA LYS A 454 2.97 25.94 29.83
C LYS A 454 4.29 26.42 30.45
N GLU A 455 5.39 25.74 30.16
CA GLU A 455 6.72 26.05 30.69
C GLU A 455 7.49 27.09 29.84
N MET A 456 7.16 27.24 28.55
CA MET A 456 7.87 28.12 27.62
C MET A 456 7.04 29.33 27.15
N ARG A 457 6.72 30.26 28.06
CA ARG A 457 6.05 31.55 27.73
C ARG A 457 6.98 32.57 27.03
N ILE A 458 7.62 32.17 25.94
CA ILE A 458 8.54 33.03 25.17
C ILE A 458 7.75 33.83 24.13
N LYS A 459 7.74 35.17 24.14
CA LYS A 459 6.96 36.02 23.19
C LYS A 459 7.03 35.67 21.68
N ARG A 460 8.05 34.92 21.24
CA ARG A 460 8.24 34.45 19.85
C ARG A 460 8.03 32.94 19.63
N GLY A 461 7.52 32.20 20.61
CA GLY A 461 7.46 30.73 20.55
C GLY A 461 6.62 30.18 19.40
N PHE A 462 5.55 30.86 18.98
CA PHE A 462 4.81 30.46 17.78
C PHE A 462 5.69 30.52 16.51
N ALA A 463 6.43 31.61 16.31
CA ALA A 463 7.35 31.72 15.17
C ALA A 463 8.50 30.70 15.27
N ILE A 464 9.04 30.46 16.46
CA ILE A 464 10.09 29.44 16.68
C ILE A 464 9.57 28.04 16.29
N SER A 465 8.33 27.72 16.66
CA SER A 465 7.73 26.42 16.31
C SER A 465 7.55 26.23 14.80
N GLU A 466 7.18 27.28 14.04
CA GLU A 466 7.11 27.23 12.57
C GLU A 466 8.49 26.93 11.96
N GLY A 467 9.54 27.61 12.41
CA GLY A 467 10.91 27.34 11.97
C GLY A 467 11.41 25.94 12.34
N ALA A 468 11.08 25.47 13.55
CA ALA A 468 11.44 24.13 14.01
C ALA A 468 10.76 23.03 13.18
N MET A 469 9.49 23.21 12.82
CA MET A 469 8.77 22.27 11.93
C MET A 469 9.33 22.27 10.51
N ALA A 470 9.70 23.44 9.97
CA ALA A 470 10.34 23.53 8.67
C ALA A 470 11.69 22.80 8.65
N LEU A 471 12.50 22.99 9.69
CA LEU A 471 13.77 22.27 9.86
C LEU A 471 13.55 20.76 10.06
N PHE A 472 12.56 20.38 10.87
CA PHE A 472 12.24 18.98 11.11
C PHE A 472 11.80 18.26 9.83
N ALA A 473 11.05 18.91 8.93
CA ALA A 473 10.70 18.31 7.64
C ALA A 473 11.94 17.95 6.80
N LEU A 474 12.96 18.81 6.81
CA LEU A 474 14.23 18.55 6.13
C LEU A 474 15.03 17.41 6.80
N LEU A 475 15.11 17.44 8.14
CA LEU A 475 15.79 16.40 8.92
C LEU A 475 15.10 15.04 8.80
N LEU A 476 13.77 15.02 8.78
CA LEU A 476 12.96 13.81 8.62
C LEU A 476 13.33 13.07 7.35
N GLY A 477 13.58 13.78 6.24
CA GLY A 477 14.03 13.16 4.99
C GLY A 477 15.40 12.47 5.11
N LEU A 478 16.33 13.04 5.88
CA LEU A 478 17.65 12.44 6.14
C LEU A 478 17.54 11.22 7.06
N ILE A 479 16.75 11.34 8.12
CA ILE A 479 16.49 10.26 9.07
C ILE A 479 15.84 9.07 8.38
N LEU A 480 14.78 9.29 7.60
CA LEU A 480 14.06 8.22 6.92
C LEU A 480 14.93 7.51 5.87
N ARG A 481 15.89 8.23 5.26
CA ARG A 481 16.87 7.62 4.34
C ARG A 481 17.84 6.66 5.03
N SER A 482 18.07 6.81 6.34
CA SER A 482 18.96 5.91 7.09
C SER A 482 18.37 4.51 7.30
N GLY A 483 17.07 4.31 7.07
CA GLY A 483 16.38 3.05 7.34
C GLY A 483 16.35 2.73 8.85
N PRO A 484 15.72 3.58 9.68
CA PRO A 484 15.74 3.40 11.12
C PRO A 484 14.96 2.14 11.56
N PRO A 485 15.20 1.61 12.78
CA PRO A 485 14.48 0.45 13.27
C PRO A 485 13.00 0.77 13.54
N ALA A 486 12.15 -0.26 13.54
CA ALA A 486 10.68 -0.13 13.63
C ALA A 486 10.19 0.79 14.76
N GLY A 487 10.74 0.65 15.97
CA GLY A 487 10.34 1.47 17.13
C GLY A 487 10.66 2.96 16.97
N PHE A 488 11.61 3.32 16.12
CA PHE A 488 11.99 4.72 15.89
C PHE A 488 10.91 5.47 15.10
N TYR A 489 10.11 4.79 14.28
CA TYR A 489 8.98 5.41 13.59
C TYR A 489 7.91 5.92 14.57
N LEU A 490 7.70 5.23 15.70
CA LEU A 490 6.81 5.71 16.76
C LEU A 490 7.31 7.02 17.38
N LEU A 491 8.63 7.15 17.55
CA LEU A 491 9.24 8.40 18.02
C LEU A 491 9.01 9.53 17.00
N LEU A 492 9.18 9.26 15.70
CA LEU A 492 8.94 10.25 14.65
C LEU A 492 7.48 10.71 14.61
N SER A 493 6.51 9.77 14.68
CA SER A 493 5.09 10.10 14.81
C SER A 493 4.81 10.94 16.05
N GLY A 494 5.40 10.58 17.20
CA GLY A 494 5.28 11.34 18.43
C GLY A 494 5.84 12.75 18.35
N ILE A 495 6.96 12.96 17.66
CA ILE A 495 7.55 14.30 17.44
C ILE A 495 6.64 15.14 16.53
N LEU A 496 6.12 14.56 15.45
CA LEU A 496 5.16 15.23 14.56
C LEU A 496 3.92 15.69 15.32
N GLY A 497 3.34 14.80 16.13
CA GLY A 497 2.21 15.12 17.00
C GLY A 497 2.56 16.21 18.01
N GLY A 498 3.75 16.12 18.63
CA GLY A 498 4.25 17.11 19.57
C GLY A 498 4.31 18.52 19.00
N PHE A 499 4.78 18.67 17.76
CA PHE A 499 4.75 19.96 17.08
C PHE A 499 3.32 20.48 16.88
N ALA A 500 2.40 19.62 16.44
CA ALA A 500 1.00 20.01 16.23
C ALA A 500 0.35 20.49 17.54
N GLY A 501 0.50 19.72 18.63
CA GLY A 501 -0.04 20.08 19.93
C GLY A 501 0.57 21.34 20.55
N TRP A 502 1.88 21.53 20.35
CA TRP A 502 2.58 22.73 20.80
C TRP A 502 2.06 23.99 20.09
N GLN A 503 1.90 23.93 18.76
CA GLN A 503 1.38 25.04 17.98
C GLN A 503 -0.08 25.37 18.28
N PHE A 504 -0.92 24.34 18.42
CA PHE A 504 -2.33 24.52 18.76
C PHE A 504 -2.50 25.28 20.10
N SER A 505 -1.73 24.89 21.12
CA SER A 505 -1.78 25.50 22.45
C SER A 505 -1.30 26.95 22.46
N TRP A 506 -0.26 27.24 21.67
CA TRP A 506 0.19 28.61 21.44
C TRP A 506 -0.86 29.47 20.73
N ALA A 507 -1.47 28.94 19.65
CA ALA A 507 -2.48 29.66 18.87
C ALA A 507 -3.70 30.02 19.73
N ALA A 508 -4.14 29.09 20.60
CA ALA A 508 -5.21 29.34 21.55
C ALA A 508 -4.87 30.47 22.56
N GLY A 509 -3.60 30.61 22.94
CA GLY A 509 -3.13 31.68 23.83
C GLY A 509 -2.96 33.05 23.18
N ILE A 510 -2.87 33.14 21.85
CA ILE A 510 -2.72 34.41 21.10
C ILE A 510 -4.09 35.04 20.76
N GLN A 511 -5.13 34.22 20.63
CA GLN A 511 -6.46 34.70 20.24
C GLN A 511 -7.21 35.29 21.45
N GLU A 512 -7.97 36.36 21.20
CA GLU A 512 -8.85 36.98 22.19
C GLU A 512 -10.31 36.62 21.90
N GLY A 513 -11.05 36.25 22.95
CA GLY A 513 -12.44 35.80 22.84
C GLY A 513 -12.78 34.68 23.81
N GLY A 514 -14.02 34.18 23.72
CA GLY A 514 -14.47 33.07 24.55
C GLY A 514 -13.71 31.78 24.21
N ALA A 515 -13.20 31.09 25.23
CA ALA A 515 -12.41 29.87 25.08
C ALA A 515 -13.06 28.81 24.17
N SER A 516 -14.39 28.66 24.25
CA SER A 516 -15.15 27.74 23.39
C SER A 516 -15.12 28.14 21.91
N ARG A 517 -15.26 29.43 21.59
CA ARG A 517 -15.24 29.91 20.20
C ARG A 517 -13.85 29.78 19.59
N ILE A 518 -12.82 30.17 20.33
CA ILE A 518 -11.41 30.06 19.90
C ILE A 518 -11.05 28.60 19.66
N GLY A 519 -11.31 27.73 20.64
CA GLY A 519 -11.03 26.30 20.53
C GLY A 519 -11.73 25.67 19.34
N GLY A 520 -13.02 25.97 19.15
CA GLY A 520 -13.81 25.46 18.03
C GLY A 520 -13.29 25.90 16.66
N THR A 521 -12.93 27.19 16.49
CA THR A 521 -12.43 27.68 15.19
C THR A 521 -11.02 27.18 14.89
N LEU A 522 -10.12 27.11 15.89
CA LEU A 522 -8.79 26.53 15.70
C LEU A 522 -8.87 25.05 15.34
N TYR A 523 -9.73 24.30 16.03
CA TYR A 523 -9.98 22.89 15.74
C TYR A 523 -10.55 22.69 14.33
N PHE A 524 -11.49 23.53 13.90
CA PHE A 524 -11.98 23.50 12.53
C PHE A 524 -10.87 23.74 11.50
N SER A 525 -10.01 24.74 11.72
CA SER A 525 -8.89 25.01 10.81
C SER A 525 -7.91 23.84 10.74
N ASP A 526 -7.56 23.25 11.88
CA ASP A 526 -6.67 22.08 11.97
C ASP A 526 -7.25 20.87 11.21
N LEU A 527 -8.53 20.54 11.46
CA LEU A 527 -9.22 19.44 10.77
C LEU A 527 -9.34 19.67 9.27
N LEU A 528 -9.66 20.88 8.83
CA LEU A 528 -9.76 21.20 7.40
C LEU A 528 -8.39 21.03 6.72
N GLY A 529 -7.33 21.49 7.38
CA GLY A 529 -5.96 21.28 6.95
C GLY A 529 -5.58 19.80 6.86
N GLY A 530 -5.90 19.04 7.91
CA GLY A 530 -5.67 17.61 7.99
C GLY A 530 -6.42 16.83 6.90
N LEU A 531 -7.68 17.18 6.63
CA LEU A 531 -8.50 16.58 5.57
C LEU A 531 -7.87 16.78 4.19
N ILE A 532 -7.49 18.04 3.87
CA ILE A 532 -6.80 18.34 2.61
C ILE A 532 -5.47 17.61 2.55
N GLY A 533 -4.71 17.59 3.65
CA GLY A 533 -3.45 16.88 3.78
C GLY A 533 -3.58 15.40 3.50
N SER A 534 -4.55 14.71 4.13
CA SER A 534 -4.74 13.28 3.96
C SER A 534 -5.19 12.90 2.56
N MET A 535 -6.15 13.64 1.99
CA MET A 535 -6.67 13.34 0.66
C MET A 535 -5.64 13.65 -0.43
N LEU A 536 -5.07 14.85 -0.41
CA LEU A 536 -4.14 15.29 -1.44
C LEU A 536 -2.81 14.54 -1.36
N SER A 537 -2.28 14.31 -0.16
CA SER A 537 -0.97 13.67 -0.02
C SER A 537 -1.03 12.17 -0.28
N GLY A 538 -2.04 11.48 0.26
CA GLY A 538 -2.18 10.04 0.13
C GLY A 538 -2.46 9.60 -1.32
N VAL A 539 -3.31 10.33 -2.04
CA VAL A 539 -3.74 9.97 -3.39
C VAL A 539 -2.79 10.53 -4.46
N LEU A 540 -2.32 11.77 -4.29
CA LEU A 540 -1.64 12.50 -5.36
C LEU A 540 -0.17 12.80 -5.03
N LEU A 541 0.12 13.56 -3.96
CA LEU A 541 1.49 14.09 -3.77
C LEU A 541 2.53 12.99 -3.51
N LEU A 542 2.24 12.03 -2.62
CA LEU A 542 3.20 10.98 -2.29
C LEU A 542 3.45 10.07 -3.49
N PRO A 543 2.41 9.56 -4.21
CA PRO A 543 2.64 8.73 -5.37
C PRO A 543 3.29 9.45 -6.56
N LEU A 544 2.88 10.68 -6.86
CA LEU A 544 3.37 11.44 -8.04
C LEU A 544 4.72 12.10 -7.82
N TRP A 545 4.85 12.89 -6.75
CA TRP A 545 6.03 13.71 -6.48
C TRP A 545 7.05 12.95 -5.64
N GLY A 546 6.59 12.00 -4.83
CA GLY A 546 7.44 11.26 -3.91
C GLY A 546 7.69 12.02 -2.62
N ILE A 547 8.32 11.32 -1.68
CA ILE A 547 8.48 11.76 -0.30
C ILE A 547 9.38 12.98 -0.18
N LYS A 548 10.47 13.02 -0.95
CA LYS A 548 11.43 14.13 -0.90
C LYS A 548 10.76 15.46 -1.25
N ASP A 549 9.99 15.46 -2.33
CA ASP A 549 9.32 16.66 -2.83
C ASP A 549 8.17 17.07 -1.90
N CYS A 550 7.47 16.10 -1.28
CA CYS A 550 6.49 16.38 -0.22
C CYS A 550 7.13 17.03 1.03
N LEU A 551 8.27 16.53 1.49
CA LEU A 551 8.99 17.11 2.63
C LEU A 551 9.49 18.52 2.34
N VAL A 552 9.95 18.77 1.11
CA VAL A 552 10.33 20.12 0.65
C VAL A 552 9.11 21.05 0.65
N LEU A 553 7.96 20.60 0.13
CA LEU A 553 6.72 21.36 0.16
C LEU A 553 6.33 21.72 1.61
N LEU A 554 6.36 20.77 2.54
CA LEU A 554 6.07 21.00 3.96
C LEU A 554 7.02 22.02 4.57
N GLY A 555 8.32 21.91 4.29
CA GLY A 555 9.34 22.86 4.74
C GLY A 555 9.10 24.26 4.20
N ILE A 556 8.77 24.39 2.91
CA ILE A 556 8.48 25.68 2.26
C ILE A 556 7.20 26.30 2.85
N MET A 557 6.12 25.53 3.01
CA MET A 557 4.86 26.04 3.56
C MET A 557 5.06 26.59 4.99
N LYS A 558 5.80 25.87 5.83
CA LYS A 558 6.14 26.33 7.19
C LYS A 558 7.12 27.50 7.20
N GLY A 559 8.09 27.53 6.28
CA GLY A 559 8.99 28.67 6.09
C GLY A 559 8.25 29.95 5.65
N VAL A 560 7.29 29.83 4.72
CA VAL A 560 6.43 30.92 4.26
C VAL A 560 5.55 31.44 5.40
N SER A 561 4.94 30.53 6.17
CA SER A 561 4.14 30.85 7.37
C SER A 561 5.00 31.59 8.42
N PHE A 562 6.22 31.11 8.67
CA PHE A 562 7.19 31.77 9.55
C PHE A 562 7.51 33.21 9.10
N LEU A 563 7.82 33.41 7.81
CA LEU A 563 8.13 34.73 7.27
C LEU A 563 6.92 35.67 7.33
N GLY A 564 5.75 35.21 6.90
CA GLY A 564 4.51 36.01 6.91
C GLY A 564 4.11 36.49 8.31
N LEU A 565 4.33 35.67 9.34
CA LEU A 565 4.03 36.02 10.73
C LEU A 565 5.15 36.82 11.41
N SER A 566 6.39 36.67 10.97
CA SER A 566 7.55 37.41 11.50
C SER A 566 7.66 38.83 10.94
N LEU A 567 7.30 39.02 9.66
CA LEU A 567 7.32 40.32 8.99
C LEU A 567 6.19 41.27 9.45
N ARG A 568 5.10 40.73 10.03
CA ARG A 568 3.96 41.52 10.52
C ARG A 568 4.18 41.96 11.97
N ARG A 569 4.73 43.17 12.15
CA ARG A 569 4.80 43.89 13.44
C ARG A 569 3.48 44.63 13.71
N ASN A 570 2.99 44.45 14.94
CA ASN A 570 1.81 45.05 15.59
C ASN A 570 0.48 44.88 14.87
#